data_AF-A0A3D0U7X2-F1
#
_entry.id   AF-A0A3D0U7X2-F1
#
_cell.length_a   1.000
_cell.length_b   1.000
_cell.length_c   1.000
_cell.angle_alpha   90.00
_cell.angle_beta   90.00
_cell.angle_gamma   90.00
#
_symmetry.space_group_name_H-M   'P 1'
#
loop_
_entity.id
_entity.type
_entity.pdbx_description
1 polymer ?
#
loop_
_entity_poly.entity_id
_entity_poly.type
_entity_poly.pdbx_seq_one_letter_code
_entity_poly.pdbx_strand_id
1 'polypeptide(L)'
;AREWLTPFLENCYSFKELSHIPLLDALRNRLGWERLVELDQAAPADWELATGKHRIHYDNGTPTLKVRLQECYGISSHPTLPGGEPITLELLSPARRPLQITRDLGAFWTGSYREVAKEMRGRYPKHFWPDDPATAQATTRTKRAMDKNNSA
;
A
#
# COMPACT_ATOMS: atom_id res chain seq x y z
N ALA A 1 -22.49 -16.93 14.43
CA ALA A 1 -22.30 -15.90 15.47
C ALA A 1 -22.30 -16.52 16.87
N ARG A 2 -23.28 -17.38 17.21
CA ARG A 2 -23.40 -18.00 18.54
C ARG A 2 -22.12 -18.69 19.05
N GLU A 3 -21.35 -19.32 18.17
CA GLU A 3 -20.17 -20.09 18.57
C GLU A 3 -18.92 -19.27 18.85
N TRP A 4 -18.81 -18.05 18.30
CA TRP A 4 -17.55 -17.29 18.34
C TRP A 4 -17.70 -15.88 18.90
N LEU A 5 -18.89 -15.29 18.79
CA LEU A 5 -19.17 -13.93 19.25
C LEU A 5 -19.82 -13.92 20.63
N THR A 6 -20.62 -14.94 20.99
CA THR A 6 -21.35 -14.99 22.26
C THR A 6 -20.48 -14.81 23.51
N PRO A 7 -19.27 -15.39 23.61
CA PRO A 7 -18.39 -15.14 24.77
C PRO A 7 -18.00 -13.66 24.93
N PHE A 8 -18.00 -12.89 23.84
CA PHE A 8 -17.71 -11.45 23.85
C PHE A 8 -18.94 -10.58 24.10
N LEU A 9 -20.14 -11.19 24.19
CA LEU A 9 -21.42 -10.51 24.42
C LEU A 9 -21.93 -10.66 25.86
N GLU A 10 -21.26 -11.43 26.71
CA GLU A 10 -21.75 -11.79 28.06
C GLU A 10 -22.10 -10.59 28.95
N ASN A 11 -21.53 -9.42 28.67
CA ASN A 11 -21.79 -8.17 29.40
C ASN A 11 -22.31 -7.03 28.51
N CYS A 12 -22.90 -7.36 27.36
CA CYS A 12 -23.47 -6.38 26.44
C CYS A 12 -25.00 -6.37 26.56
N TYR A 13 -25.54 -5.34 27.21
CA TYR A 13 -26.96 -5.20 27.55
C TYR A 13 -27.68 -4.11 26.73
N SER A 14 -26.94 -3.34 25.92
CA SER A 14 -27.52 -2.30 25.07
C SER A 14 -26.91 -2.27 23.65
N PHE A 15 -27.65 -1.75 22.67
CA PHE A 15 -27.15 -1.59 21.30
C PHE A 15 -25.93 -0.63 21.23
N LYS A 16 -25.84 0.30 22.19
CA LYS A 16 -24.69 1.21 22.32
C LYS A 16 -23.42 0.50 22.77
N GLU A 17 -23.54 -0.56 23.57
CA GLU A 17 -22.41 -1.37 24.00
C GLU A 17 -21.86 -2.26 22.88
N LEU A 18 -22.68 -2.60 21.88
CA LEU A 18 -22.23 -3.41 20.74
C LEU A 18 -21.04 -2.78 19.98
N SER A 19 -20.97 -1.45 19.93
CA SER A 19 -19.85 -0.75 19.25
C SER A 19 -18.53 -0.85 19.99
N HIS A 20 -18.54 -1.29 21.26
CA HIS A 20 -17.36 -1.40 22.12
C HIS A 20 -16.81 -2.84 22.17
N ILE A 21 -17.49 -3.80 21.53
CA ILE A 21 -17.04 -5.19 21.48
C ILE A 21 -15.74 -5.26 20.68
N PRO A 22 -14.71 -5.97 21.17
CA PRO A 22 -13.48 -6.21 20.43
C PRO A 22 -13.71 -7.26 19.33
N LEU A 23 -14.45 -6.88 18.30
CA LEU A 23 -14.87 -7.75 17.21
C LEU A 23 -13.67 -8.38 16.48
N LEU A 24 -12.58 -7.63 16.32
CA LEU A 24 -11.36 -8.12 15.70
C LEU A 24 -10.75 -9.28 16.49
N ASP A 25 -10.71 -9.17 17.82
CA ASP A 25 -10.17 -10.22 18.68
C ASP A 25 -11.09 -11.45 18.70
N ALA A 26 -12.40 -11.25 18.64
CA ALA A 26 -13.35 -12.35 18.47
C ALA A 26 -13.15 -13.10 17.15
N LEU A 27 -12.90 -12.38 16.04
CA LEU A 27 -12.59 -12.99 14.74
C LEU A 27 -11.23 -13.70 14.75
N ARG A 28 -10.23 -13.12 15.40
CA ARG A 28 -8.91 -13.75 15.57
C ARG A 28 -9.00 -15.05 16.38
N ASN A 29 -9.73 -15.03 17.50
CA ASN A 29 -9.96 -16.23 18.30
C ASN A 29 -10.70 -17.32 17.54
N ARG A 30 -11.61 -16.95 16.63
CA ARG A 30 -12.30 -17.90 15.75
C ARG A 30 -11.36 -18.60 14.77
N LEU A 31 -10.35 -17.89 14.26
CA LEU A 31 -9.35 -18.46 13.35
C LEU A 31 -8.40 -19.41 14.09
N GLY A 32 -8.05 -19.09 15.34
CA GLY A 32 -7.04 -19.81 16.09
C GLY A 32 -5.62 -19.41 15.68
N TRP A 33 -4.66 -19.72 16.54
CA TRP A 33 -3.28 -19.24 16.39
C TRP A 33 -2.62 -19.67 15.07
N GLU A 34 -2.73 -20.94 14.69
CA GLU A 34 -2.07 -21.48 13.49
C GLU A 34 -2.54 -20.77 12.22
N ARG A 35 -3.86 -20.60 12.06
CA ARG A 35 -4.43 -19.90 10.89
C ARG A 35 -4.15 -18.41 10.88
N LEU A 36 -3.94 -17.79 12.05
CA LEU A 36 -3.52 -16.39 12.12
C LEU A 36 -2.11 -16.21 11.57
N VAL A 37 -1.19 -17.12 11.91
CA VAL A 37 0.17 -17.10 11.35
C VAL A 37 0.14 -17.31 9.84
N GLU A 38 -0.66 -18.26 9.35
CA GLU A 38 -0.85 -18.47 7.90
C GLU A 38 -1.44 -17.22 7.22
N LEU A 39 -2.43 -16.58 7.85
CA LEU A 39 -3.05 -15.36 7.33
C LEU A 39 -2.05 -14.20 7.26
N ASP A 40 -1.27 -13.97 8.31
CA ASP A 40 -0.30 -12.88 8.35
C ASP A 40 0.83 -13.08 7.32
N GLN A 41 1.17 -14.34 7.01
CA GLN A 41 2.12 -14.68 5.96
C GLN A 41 1.51 -14.54 4.55
N ALA A 42 0.29 -15.02 4.34
CA ALA A 42 -0.34 -15.02 3.02
C ALA A 42 -0.87 -13.64 2.60
N ALA A 43 -1.39 -12.88 3.56
CA ALA A 43 -2.04 -11.59 3.37
C ALA A 43 -1.56 -10.57 4.42
N PRO A 44 -0.28 -10.14 4.34
CA PRO A 44 0.27 -9.15 5.27
C PRO A 44 -0.54 -7.86 5.28
N ALA A 45 -0.63 -7.20 6.44
CA ALA A 45 -1.36 -5.93 6.57
C ALA A 45 -0.65 -4.76 5.88
N ASP A 46 0.68 -4.78 5.82
CA ASP A 46 1.53 -3.72 5.29
C ASP A 46 2.55 -4.27 4.31
N TRP A 47 2.87 -3.47 3.30
CA TRP A 47 3.96 -3.69 2.36
C TRP A 47 5.12 -2.73 2.68
N GLU A 48 6.35 -3.23 2.61
CA GLU A 48 7.55 -2.44 2.89
C GLU A 48 8.16 -1.91 1.58
N LEU A 49 8.31 -0.59 1.50
CA LEU A 49 9.04 0.12 0.46
C LEU A 49 10.27 0.79 1.06
N ALA A 50 11.21 1.20 0.22
CA ALA A 50 12.39 1.96 0.65
C ALA A 50 12.04 3.26 1.39
N THR A 51 10.82 3.77 1.21
CA THR A 51 10.30 4.98 1.86
C THR A 51 9.50 4.71 3.14
N GLY A 52 9.22 3.46 3.47
CA GLY A 52 8.48 3.06 4.67
C GLY A 52 7.40 2.00 4.42
N LYS A 53 6.58 1.76 5.44
CA LYS A 53 5.47 0.79 5.39
C LYS A 53 4.19 1.43 4.85
N HIS A 54 3.49 0.68 3.99
CA HIS A 54 2.23 1.08 3.37
C HIS A 54 1.17 0.01 3.57
N ARG A 55 -0.01 0.40 4.05
CA ARG A 55 -1.11 -0.54 4.29
C ARG A 55 -1.64 -1.12 2.98
N ILE A 56 -1.78 -2.44 2.93
CA ILE A 56 -2.45 -3.14 1.84
C ILE A 56 -3.96 -3.14 2.13
N HIS A 57 -4.72 -2.75 1.11
CA HIS A 57 -6.18 -2.78 1.12
C HIS A 57 -6.66 -4.05 0.41
N TYR A 58 -7.40 -4.91 1.10
CA TYR A 58 -7.92 -6.17 0.55
C TYR A 58 -9.40 -6.07 0.14
N ASP A 59 -9.82 -4.88 -0.31
CA ASP A 59 -11.20 -4.63 -0.72
C ASP A 59 -11.61 -5.56 -1.87
N ASN A 60 -12.76 -6.24 -1.72
CA ASN A 60 -13.28 -7.20 -2.70
C ASN A 60 -12.29 -8.31 -3.11
N GLY A 61 -11.34 -8.66 -2.23
CA GLY A 61 -10.37 -9.72 -2.48
C GLY A 61 -9.21 -9.33 -3.41
N THR A 62 -9.08 -8.06 -3.80
CA THR A 62 -7.92 -7.59 -4.59
C THR A 62 -6.96 -6.80 -3.72
N PRO A 63 -5.71 -7.26 -3.50
CA PRO A 63 -4.72 -6.51 -2.74
C PRO A 63 -4.35 -5.24 -3.50
N THR A 64 -4.54 -4.10 -2.85
CA THR A 64 -4.32 -2.77 -3.43
C THR A 64 -3.42 -1.93 -2.53
N LEU A 65 -2.40 -1.31 -3.11
CA LEU A 65 -1.47 -0.40 -2.43
C LEU A 65 -1.62 1.00 -3.01
N LYS A 66 -2.04 1.94 -2.16
CA LYS A 66 -2.13 3.37 -2.51
C LYS A 66 -0.82 4.04 -2.16
N VAL A 67 -0.06 4.43 -3.18
CA VAL A 67 1.32 4.89 -3.01
C VAL A 67 1.64 6.01 -3.97
N ARG A 68 2.40 7.01 -3.53
CA ARG A 68 2.86 8.06 -4.46
C ARG A 68 3.86 7.48 -5.43
N LEU A 69 3.75 7.88 -6.70
CA LEU A 69 4.59 7.35 -7.77
C LEU A 69 6.10 7.43 -7.45
N GLN A 70 6.55 8.50 -6.79
CA GLN A 70 7.97 8.69 -6.47
C GLN A 70 8.53 7.71 -5.43
N GLU A 71 7.64 7.09 -4.65
CA GLU A 71 8.00 6.07 -3.66
C GLU A 71 8.24 4.71 -4.31
N CYS A 72 7.78 4.53 -5.56
CA CYS A 72 7.98 3.32 -6.35
C CYS A 72 9.23 3.37 -7.24
N TYR A 73 9.98 4.48 -7.27
CA TYR A 73 11.23 4.54 -8.04
C TYR A 73 12.23 3.51 -7.52
N GLY A 74 13.03 2.94 -8.43
CA GLY A 74 14.00 1.90 -8.09
C GLY A 74 13.41 0.50 -8.02
N ILE A 75 12.08 0.36 -8.16
CA ILE A 75 11.40 -0.93 -8.17
C ILE A 75 11.27 -1.40 -9.63
N SER A 76 12.09 -2.39 -10.00
CA SER A 76 12.06 -3.03 -11.32
C SER A 76 11.11 -4.23 -11.37
N SER A 77 11.00 -4.99 -10.27
CA SER A 77 10.09 -6.13 -10.15
C SER A 77 8.79 -5.72 -9.45
N HIS A 78 7.65 -6.09 -10.02
CA HIS A 78 6.35 -5.72 -9.45
C HIS A 78 6.12 -6.37 -8.07
N PRO A 79 5.63 -5.60 -7.07
CA PRO A 79 5.26 -6.13 -5.76
C PRO A 79 4.21 -7.24 -5.86
N THR A 80 4.53 -8.40 -5.29
CA THR A 80 3.71 -9.60 -5.37
C THR A 80 3.59 -10.21 -3.98
N LEU A 81 2.38 -10.58 -3.57
CA LEU A 81 2.16 -11.28 -2.30
C LEU A 81 2.88 -12.63 -2.27
N PRO A 82 3.15 -13.22 -1.10
CA PRO A 82 3.82 -14.51 -0.99
C PRO A 82 3.12 -15.66 -1.75
N GLY A 83 1.79 -15.57 -1.92
CA GLY A 83 1.01 -16.51 -2.73
C GLY A 83 1.11 -16.33 -4.25
N GLY A 84 1.90 -15.37 -4.74
CA GLY A 84 2.08 -15.08 -6.17
C GLY A 84 1.05 -14.10 -6.75
N GLU A 85 0.12 -13.57 -5.94
CA GLU A 85 -0.84 -12.58 -6.42
C GLU A 85 -0.18 -11.17 -6.51
N PRO A 86 -0.20 -10.51 -7.69
CA PRO A 86 0.36 -9.18 -7.85
C PRO A 86 -0.50 -8.13 -7.14
N ILE A 87 0.17 -7.25 -6.39
CA ILE A 87 -0.47 -6.16 -5.64
C ILE A 87 -0.83 -5.03 -6.60
N THR A 88 -2.10 -4.70 -6.71
CA THR A 88 -2.57 -3.59 -7.53
C THR A 88 -2.03 -2.27 -6.97
N LEU A 89 -1.21 -1.56 -7.73
CA LEU A 89 -0.66 -0.27 -7.34
C LEU A 89 -1.58 0.83 -7.86
N GLU A 90 -2.20 1.58 -6.94
CA GLU A 90 -2.84 2.85 -7.24
C GLU A 90 -1.79 3.96 -7.05
N LEU A 91 -1.16 4.35 -8.16
CA LEU A 91 -0.09 5.33 -8.19
C LEU A 91 -0.67 6.74 -8.07
N LEU A 92 -0.18 7.48 -7.08
CA LEU A 92 -0.69 8.79 -6.71
C LEU A 92 0.29 9.92 -7.07
N SER A 93 -0.27 11.10 -7.31
CA SER A 93 0.48 12.34 -7.45
C SER A 93 1.04 12.83 -6.09
N PRO A 94 1.93 13.83 -6.07
CA PRO A 94 2.36 14.46 -4.81
C PRO A 94 1.21 14.95 -3.92
N ALA A 95 0.08 15.35 -4.52
CA ALA A 95 -1.13 15.77 -3.81
C ALA A 95 -2.10 14.61 -3.52
N ARG A 96 -1.65 13.36 -3.61
CA ARG A 96 -2.43 12.13 -3.40
C ARG A 96 -3.64 11.98 -4.32
N ARG A 97 -3.58 12.53 -5.53
CA ARG A 97 -4.60 12.32 -6.58
C ARG A 97 -4.24 11.06 -7.37
N PRO A 98 -5.21 10.20 -7.73
CA PRO A 98 -4.94 9.04 -8.58
C PRO A 98 -4.34 9.46 -9.93
N LEU A 99 -3.28 8.78 -10.36
CA LEU A 99 -2.63 8.98 -11.66
C LEU A 99 -2.80 7.76 -12.56
N GLN A 100 -2.50 6.58 -12.02
CA GLN A 100 -2.53 5.32 -12.76
C GLN A 100 -2.83 4.18 -11.79
N ILE A 101 -3.58 3.19 -12.26
CA ILE A 101 -3.69 1.90 -11.59
C ILE A 101 -2.92 0.88 -12.43
N THR A 102 -2.06 0.07 -11.80
CA THR A 102 -1.30 -0.97 -12.51
C THR A 102 -1.10 -2.23 -11.67
N ARG A 103 -1.11 -3.39 -12.33
CA ARG A 103 -0.68 -4.70 -11.80
C ARG A 103 0.65 -5.17 -12.44
N ASP A 104 1.27 -4.29 -13.21
CA ASP A 104 2.60 -4.49 -13.80
C ASP A 104 3.33 -3.15 -13.80
N LEU A 105 4.25 -3.02 -12.84
CA LEU A 105 5.00 -1.77 -12.66
C LEU A 105 6.08 -1.62 -13.75
N GLY A 106 6.65 -2.73 -14.22
CA GLY A 106 7.65 -2.72 -15.28
C GLY A 106 7.06 -2.24 -16.60
N ALA A 107 5.90 -2.78 -16.99
CA ALA A 107 5.18 -2.34 -18.18
C ALA A 107 4.76 -0.85 -18.09
N PHE A 108 4.38 -0.38 -16.89
CA PHE A 108 4.09 1.04 -16.67
C PHE A 108 5.31 1.92 -16.92
N TRP A 109 6.49 1.54 -16.41
CA TRP A 109 7.74 2.28 -16.60
C TRP A 109 8.13 2.40 -18.07
N THR A 110 8.01 1.32 -18.84
CA THR A 110 8.35 1.33 -20.28
C THR A 110 7.27 1.96 -21.16
N GLY A 111 6.04 2.04 -20.66
CA GLY A 111 4.87 2.52 -21.39
C GLY A 111 4.44 3.92 -20.97
N SER A 112 3.32 4.00 -20.25
CA SER A 112 2.61 5.27 -19.98
C SER A 112 3.30 6.20 -18.99
N TYR A 113 4.39 5.78 -18.33
CA TYR A 113 5.15 6.64 -17.43
C TYR A 113 5.62 7.94 -18.09
N ARG A 114 6.09 7.90 -19.35
CA ARG A 114 6.63 9.09 -20.03
C ARG A 114 5.58 10.19 -20.18
N GLU A 115 4.33 9.83 -20.44
CA GLU A 115 3.22 10.75 -20.57
C GLU A 115 2.82 11.32 -19.21
N VAL A 116 2.71 10.45 -18.19
CA VAL A 116 2.44 10.85 -16.80
C VAL A 116 3.54 11.81 -16.31
N ALA A 117 4.81 11.50 -16.52
CA ALA A 117 5.93 12.35 -16.14
C ALA A 117 5.89 13.71 -16.86
N LYS A 118 5.55 13.75 -18.14
CA LYS A 118 5.40 15.00 -18.91
C LYS A 118 4.31 15.90 -18.31
N GLU A 119 3.14 15.35 -18.00
CA GLU A 119 2.06 16.10 -17.36
C GLU A 119 2.47 16.58 -15.95
N MET A 120 3.04 15.67 -15.17
CA MET A 120 3.38 15.93 -13.77
C MET A 120 4.55 16.91 -13.61
N ARG A 121 5.48 16.99 -14.56
CA ARG A 121 6.51 18.04 -14.58
C ARG A 121 5.89 19.44 -14.71
N GLY A 122 4.79 19.58 -15.45
CA GLY A 122 4.04 20.83 -15.56
C GLY A 122 3.29 21.19 -14.28
N ARG A 123 2.56 20.23 -13.69
CA ARG A 123 1.77 20.46 -12.47
C ARG A 123 2.60 20.54 -11.19
N TYR A 124 3.71 19.80 -11.12
CA TYR A 124 4.55 19.64 -9.93
C TYR A 124 6.05 19.79 -10.28
N PRO A 125 6.49 20.98 -10.73
CA PRO A 125 7.86 21.21 -11.24
C PRO A 125 8.96 21.07 -10.17
N LYS A 126 8.60 21.13 -8.88
CA LYS A 126 9.56 20.96 -7.76
C LYS A 126 9.85 19.49 -7.41
N HIS A 127 9.10 18.55 -7.96
CA HIS A 127 9.27 17.12 -7.69
C HIS A 127 10.20 16.45 -8.70
N PHE A 128 10.76 15.30 -8.30
CA PHE A 128 11.68 14.54 -9.13
C PHE A 128 10.92 13.60 -10.08
N TRP A 129 11.21 13.75 -11.37
CA TRP A 129 10.59 13.01 -12.48
C TRP A 129 11.70 12.49 -13.40
N PRO A 130 12.41 11.41 -13.01
CA PRO A 130 13.53 10.84 -13.76
C PRO A 130 13.11 10.39 -15.16
N ASP A 131 14.08 10.24 -16.06
CA ASP A 131 13.82 9.60 -17.36
C ASP A 131 13.86 8.06 -17.24
N ASP A 132 14.62 7.53 -16.28
CA ASP A 132 14.63 6.10 -15.92
C ASP A 132 14.10 5.91 -14.48
N PRO A 133 12.79 5.66 -14.29
CA PRO A 133 12.19 5.48 -12.97
C PRO A 133 12.56 4.14 -12.31
N ALA A 134 12.94 3.13 -13.09
CA ALA A 134 13.21 1.79 -12.57
C ALA A 134 14.54 1.71 -11.81
N THR A 135 15.46 2.63 -12.07
CA THR A 135 16.77 2.72 -11.40
C THR A 135 16.92 3.96 -10.50
N ALA A 136 15.96 4.88 -10.55
CA ALA A 136 15.96 6.09 -9.75
C ALA A 136 15.79 5.84 -8.25
N GLN A 137 16.35 6.72 -7.42
CA GLN A 137 16.18 6.63 -5.96
C GLN A 137 14.74 6.97 -5.55
N ALA A 138 14.11 6.07 -4.80
CA ALA A 138 12.81 6.31 -4.15
C ALA A 138 12.87 7.53 -3.22
N THR A 139 11.82 8.34 -3.25
CA THR A 139 11.80 9.58 -2.46
C THR A 139 10.40 10.01 -2.07
N THR A 140 10.28 10.55 -0.86
CA THR A 140 9.07 11.21 -0.37
C THR A 140 9.14 12.73 -0.53
N ARG A 141 10.28 13.26 -0.99
CA ARG A 141 10.67 14.68 -0.92
C ARG A 141 10.68 15.37 -2.29
N THR A 142 10.88 16.69 -2.26
CA THR A 142 11.10 17.51 -3.47
C THR A 142 12.57 17.43 -3.92
N LYS A 143 12.85 17.77 -5.18
CA LYS A 143 14.20 17.71 -5.76
C LYS A 143 15.24 18.48 -4.94
N ARG A 144 14.91 19.73 -4.54
CA ARG A 144 15.77 20.57 -3.70
C ARG A 144 16.13 19.95 -2.35
N ALA A 145 15.24 19.13 -1.78
CA ALA A 145 15.50 18.46 -0.51
C ALA A 145 16.33 17.18 -0.68
N MET A 146 16.35 16.59 -1.87
CA MET A 146 17.24 15.46 -2.21
C MET A 146 18.67 15.96 -2.42
N ASP A 147 18.85 17.04 -3.18
CA ASP A 147 20.17 17.58 -3.52
C ASP A 147 20.98 17.98 -2.26
N LYS A 148 20.31 18.53 -1.23
CA LYS A 148 20.93 18.87 0.06
C LYS A 148 21.44 17.66 0.84
N ASN A 149 20.84 16.49 0.64
CA ASN A 149 21.13 15.28 1.42
C ASN A 149 22.22 14.40 0.78
N ASN A 150 22.49 14.58 -0.52
CA ASN A 150 23.61 13.95 -1.23
C ASN A 150 24.92 14.77 -1.15
N SER A 151 24.84 15.99 -0.62
CA SER A 151 25.97 16.92 -0.49
C SER A 151 26.54 16.96 0.94
N ALA A 152 26.09 16.05 1.81
CA ALA A 152 26.47 15.88 3.21
C ALA A 152 26.91 14.43 3.42
#